data_AF-A0A496W948-F1
#
_entry.id   AF-A0A496W948-F1
#
_cell.length_a   1.000
_cell.length_b   1.000
_cell.length_c   1.000
_cell.angle_alpha   90.00
_cell.angle_beta   90.00
_cell.angle_gamma   90.00
#
_symmetry.space_group_name_H-M   'P 1'
#
loop_
_entity.id
_entity.type
_entity.pdbx_description
1 polymer ?
#
loop_
_entity_poly.entity_id
_entity_poly.type
_entity_poly.pdbx_seq_one_letter_code
_entity_poly.pdbx_strand_id
1 'polypeptide(L)'
;MSYQLDITGNQFDFVDFSEASAYVNLIPKLGHQIELHFWGITLLTSQVWGEPLRLSGIEHNANDDIYIAGYAMVIFHEVIGGELKVTLYDPDSSEYFLKNHNNQPVILQKRWGFKSANFLYELDCVSEWPPGACYLALASNGLAQLNFEVSDCIPAQQFVLNPNQYSQAGWKEDTQAHSK
;
A
#
# COMPACT_ATOMS: atom_id res chain seq x y z
N MET A 1 6.66 -6.43 18.52
CA MET A 1 6.72 -5.09 19.13
C MET A 1 6.16 -4.14 18.10
N SER A 2 5.10 -3.42 18.44
CA SER A 2 4.51 -2.43 17.53
C SER A 2 5.44 -1.23 17.40
N TYR A 3 5.61 -0.75 16.18
CA TYR A 3 6.39 0.43 15.82
C TYR A 3 5.50 1.44 15.13
N GLN A 4 5.61 2.70 15.55
CA GLN A 4 4.89 3.82 14.96
C GLN A 4 5.89 4.74 14.27
N LEU A 5 5.73 4.90 12.96
CA LEU A 5 6.56 5.72 12.10
C LEU A 5 5.77 6.93 11.61
N ASP A 6 6.33 8.13 11.79
CA ASP A 6 5.82 9.34 11.15
C ASP A 6 6.24 9.34 9.67
N ILE A 7 5.24 9.32 8.79
CA ILE A 7 5.42 9.32 7.33
C ILE A 7 4.84 10.60 6.70
N THR A 8 4.75 11.68 7.48
CA THR A 8 4.16 12.95 7.03
C THR A 8 5.01 13.64 5.96
N GLY A 9 4.35 14.25 4.97
CA GLY A 9 5.00 15.02 3.92
C GLY A 9 5.99 14.17 3.11
N ASN A 10 7.22 14.67 2.91
CA ASN A 10 8.23 14.00 2.08
C ASN A 10 8.65 12.62 2.61
N GLN A 11 8.37 12.29 3.87
CA GLN A 11 8.66 10.95 4.40
C GLN A 11 7.75 9.89 3.78
N PHE A 12 6.58 10.30 3.27
CA PHE A 12 5.64 9.40 2.59
C PHE A 12 6.25 8.81 1.31
N ASP A 13 7.08 9.57 0.60
CA ASP A 13 7.71 9.17 -0.66
C ASP A 13 8.68 7.99 -0.49
N PHE A 14 9.07 7.68 0.74
CA PHE A 14 9.93 6.55 1.09
C PHE A 14 9.15 5.31 1.58
N VAL A 15 7.82 5.33 1.45
CA VAL A 15 6.96 4.18 1.73
C VAL A 15 6.34 3.71 0.42
N ASP A 16 6.74 2.53 -0.02
CA ASP A 16 6.27 1.95 -1.27
C ASP A 16 5.13 0.95 -1.00
N PHE A 17 3.99 1.24 -1.62
CA PHE A 17 2.75 0.46 -1.53
C PHE A 17 2.44 -0.32 -2.80
N SER A 18 3.27 -0.21 -3.84
CA SER A 18 2.96 -0.68 -5.20
C SER A 18 2.58 -2.16 -5.27
N GLU A 19 3.22 -3.00 -4.46
CA GLU A 19 2.95 -4.43 -4.34
C GLU A 19 2.11 -4.79 -3.10
N ALA A 20 1.72 -3.80 -2.30
CA ALA A 20 1.00 -4.02 -1.06
C ALA A 20 -0.48 -4.37 -1.34
N SER A 21 -0.97 -5.44 -0.69
CA SER A 21 -2.40 -5.75 -0.66
C SER A 21 -3.11 -4.81 0.30
N ALA A 22 -4.01 -3.98 -0.22
CA ALA A 22 -4.75 -2.98 0.53
C ALA A 22 -6.18 -3.42 0.82
N TYR A 23 -6.58 -3.27 2.08
CA TYR A 23 -7.94 -3.45 2.56
C TYR A 23 -8.73 -2.15 2.44
N VAL A 24 -9.05 -1.78 1.21
CA VAL A 24 -9.81 -0.55 0.94
C VAL A 24 -11.30 -0.83 1.08
N ASN A 25 -11.76 -1.05 2.32
CA ASN A 25 -13.20 -1.15 2.59
C ASN A 25 -13.87 0.14 2.11
N LEU A 26 -14.74 0.01 1.09
CA LEU A 26 -15.44 1.09 0.40
C LEU A 26 -15.73 2.25 1.36
N ILE A 27 -15.12 3.41 1.11
CA ILE A 27 -15.26 4.61 1.96
C ILE A 27 -16.51 5.35 1.47
N PRO A 28 -17.73 5.19 2.04
CA PRO A 28 -18.90 5.89 1.50
C PRO A 28 -18.81 7.40 1.74
N LYS A 29 -18.24 7.79 2.88
CA LYS A 29 -18.03 9.18 3.32
C LYS A 29 -16.59 9.33 3.76
N LEU A 30 -15.94 10.40 3.31
CA LEU A 30 -14.59 10.73 3.76
C LEU A 30 -14.66 11.27 5.19
N GLY A 31 -14.07 10.52 6.13
CA GLY A 31 -13.84 11.00 7.48
C GLY A 31 -12.68 11.99 7.53
N HIS A 32 -12.57 12.73 8.64
CA HIS A 32 -11.37 13.52 8.92
C HIS A 32 -10.16 12.65 9.28
N GLN A 33 -10.40 11.41 9.69
CA GLN A 33 -9.37 10.40 9.88
C GLN A 33 -9.67 9.24 8.94
N ILE A 34 -8.68 8.83 8.16
CA ILE A 34 -8.77 7.66 7.27
C ILE A 34 -7.73 6.66 7.73
N GLU A 35 -8.18 5.43 7.95
CA GLU A 35 -7.36 4.29 8.34
C GLU A 35 -7.40 3.27 7.21
N LEU A 36 -6.21 2.81 6.79
CA LEU A 36 -6.04 1.82 5.75
C LEU A 36 -5.12 0.72 6.27
N HIS A 37 -5.49 -0.52 6.00
CA HIS A 37 -4.65 -1.66 6.31
C HIS A 37 -4.02 -2.20 5.04
N PHE A 38 -2.77 -2.64 5.18
CA PHE A 38 -1.99 -3.19 4.09
C PHE A 38 -1.28 -4.46 4.56
N TRP A 39 -1.04 -5.36 3.63
CA TRP A 39 -0.03 -6.41 3.75
C TRP A 39 1.10 -6.12 2.76
N GLY A 40 2.36 -6.24 3.18
CA GLY A 40 3.49 -6.19 2.24
C GLY A 40 3.89 -4.77 1.80
N ILE A 41 4.12 -3.88 2.75
CA ILE A 41 4.68 -2.54 2.48
C ILE A 41 6.20 -2.62 2.42
N THR A 42 6.82 -1.91 1.49
CA THR A 42 8.28 -1.73 1.44
C THR A 42 8.67 -0.36 1.98
N LEU A 43 9.62 -0.31 2.91
CA LEU A 43 10.24 0.91 3.42
C LEU A 43 11.56 1.13 2.69
N LEU A 44 11.64 2.22 1.93
CA LEU A 44 12.83 2.63 1.18
C LEU A 44 13.89 3.17 2.15
N THR A 45 14.73 2.26 2.63
CA THR A 45 15.71 2.49 3.70
C THR A 45 17.15 2.38 3.21
N SER A 46 17.36 1.84 2.01
CA SER A 46 18.66 1.74 1.37
C SER A 46 19.25 3.12 1.06
N GLN A 47 20.58 3.22 1.16
CA GLN A 47 21.31 4.46 0.87
C GLN A 47 21.19 4.92 -0.60
N VAL A 48 20.72 4.06 -1.51
CA VAL A 48 20.46 4.41 -2.91
C VAL A 48 19.44 5.55 -3.04
N TRP A 49 18.58 5.74 -2.02
CA TRP A 49 17.53 6.75 -1.98
C TRP A 49 18.00 8.09 -1.37
N GLY A 50 19.25 8.21 -0.91
CA GLY A 50 19.83 9.46 -0.39
C GLY A 50 19.64 9.67 1.11
N GLU A 51 18.47 10.17 1.52
CA GLU A 51 18.10 10.38 2.94
C GLU A 51 16.94 9.43 3.33
N PRO A 52 17.22 8.13 3.55
CA PRO A 52 16.20 7.14 3.83
C PRO A 52 15.45 7.37 5.15
N LEU A 53 14.30 6.72 5.31
CA LEU A 53 13.52 6.71 6.56
C LEU A 53 14.41 6.33 7.77
N ARG A 54 14.38 7.16 8.81
CA ARG A 54 15.15 6.92 10.03
C ARG A 54 14.36 6.05 11.00
N LEU A 55 14.64 4.75 10.97
CA LEU A 55 13.98 3.77 11.85
C LEU A 55 14.78 3.57 13.14
N SER A 56 14.53 4.44 14.12
CA SER A 56 15.18 4.36 15.44
C SER A 56 14.85 3.03 16.12
N GLY A 57 15.89 2.25 16.49
CA GLY A 57 15.72 0.98 17.20
C GLY A 57 15.38 -0.22 16.33
N ILE A 58 15.37 -0.07 15.00
CA ILE A 58 15.27 -1.19 14.05
C ILE A 58 16.62 -1.34 13.35
N GLU A 59 17.30 -2.45 13.61
CA GLU A 59 18.51 -2.81 12.89
C GLU A 59 18.16 -3.17 11.45
N HIS A 60 18.82 -2.54 10.48
CA HIS A 60 18.62 -2.81 9.06
C HIS A 60 19.95 -2.71 8.30
N ASN A 61 19.99 -3.37 7.15
CA ASN A 61 21.12 -3.30 6.23
C ASN A 61 21.03 -1.98 5.44
N ALA A 62 22.06 -1.14 5.50
CA ALA A 62 22.08 0.13 4.79
C ALA A 62 22.04 0.02 3.25
N ASN A 63 22.26 -1.18 2.70
CA ASN A 63 22.23 -1.46 1.27
C ASN A 63 20.95 -2.17 0.80
N ASP A 64 20.00 -2.43 1.68
CA ASP A 64 18.75 -3.11 1.35
C ASP A 64 17.57 -2.33 1.94
N ASP A 65 16.41 -2.50 1.33
CA ASP A 65 15.16 -1.95 1.84
C ASP A 65 14.54 -2.92 2.86
N ILE A 66 13.53 -2.46 3.60
CA ILE A 66 12.80 -3.30 4.53
C ILE A 66 11.45 -3.63 3.93
N TYR A 67 11.13 -4.91 3.82
CA TYR A 67 9.79 -5.36 3.50
C TYR A 67 9.06 -5.79 4.76
N ILE A 68 7.84 -5.29 4.96
CA ILE A 68 6.96 -5.65 6.06
C ILE A 68 6.11 -6.84 5.61
N ALA A 69 6.56 -8.05 5.91
CA ALA A 69 5.89 -9.32 5.58
C ALA A 69 4.72 -9.63 6.54
N GLY A 70 3.86 -8.64 6.77
CA GLY A 70 2.77 -8.70 7.73
C GLY A 70 1.82 -7.54 7.59
N TYR A 71 0.90 -7.41 8.56
CA TYR A 71 -0.09 -6.35 8.56
C TYR A 71 0.51 -5.03 9.03
N ALA A 72 0.23 -3.99 8.26
CA ALA A 72 0.55 -2.62 8.59
C ALA A 72 -0.70 -1.74 8.46
N MET A 73 -0.73 -0.66 9.24
CA MET A 73 -1.84 0.27 9.28
C MET A 73 -1.33 1.69 9.04
N VAL A 74 -1.87 2.34 8.03
CA VAL A 74 -1.62 3.77 7.77
C VAL A 74 -2.81 4.59 8.24
N ILE A 75 -2.54 5.62 9.02
CA ILE A 75 -3.54 6.57 9.50
C ILE A 75 -3.21 7.95 8.93
N PHE A 76 -4.19 8.55 8.25
CA PHE A 76 -4.15 9.93 7.78
C PHE A 76 -5.08 10.78 8.62
N HIS A 77 -4.56 11.86 9.21
CA HIS A 77 -5.31 12.79 10.03
C HIS A 77 -5.73 14.03 9.24
N GLU A 78 -6.78 14.72 9.69
CA GLU A 78 -7.35 15.93 9.06
C GLU A 78 -7.49 15.85 7.53
N VAL A 79 -8.00 14.72 7.03
CA VAL A 79 -8.29 14.52 5.62
C VAL A 79 -9.45 15.44 5.19
N ILE A 80 -9.27 16.13 4.07
CA ILE A 80 -10.21 17.15 3.56
C ILE A 80 -10.66 16.92 2.12
N GLY A 81 -10.07 15.95 1.41
CA GLY A 81 -10.43 15.57 0.05
C GLY A 81 -9.69 14.31 -0.39
N GLY A 82 -10.07 13.74 -1.53
CA GLY A 82 -9.37 12.58 -2.07
C GLY A 82 -10.02 11.96 -3.29
N GLU A 83 -9.34 10.96 -3.83
CA GLU A 83 -9.77 10.15 -4.95
C GLU A 83 -9.37 8.69 -4.72
N LEU A 84 -10.30 7.78 -4.97
CA LEU A 84 -10.06 6.34 -5.05
C LEU A 84 -10.44 5.86 -6.44
N LYS A 85 -9.54 5.11 -7.08
CA LYS A 85 -9.78 4.40 -8.34
C LYS A 85 -9.38 2.95 -8.15
N VAL A 86 -10.22 2.02 -8.60
CA VAL A 86 -9.89 0.60 -8.67
C VAL A 86 -10.17 0.10 -10.08
N THR A 87 -9.13 -0.32 -10.77
CA THR A 87 -9.23 -0.96 -12.09
C THR A 87 -9.41 -2.46 -11.87
N LEU A 88 -10.58 -2.97 -12.20
CA LEU A 88 -10.96 -4.35 -11.92
C LEU A 88 -10.25 -5.32 -12.86
N TYR A 89 -9.54 -6.29 -12.32
CA TYR A 89 -8.97 -7.41 -13.06
C TYR A 89 -9.30 -8.74 -12.36
N ASP A 90 -9.15 -9.84 -13.10
CA ASP A 90 -9.26 -11.18 -12.53
C ASP A 90 -7.94 -11.55 -11.83
N PRO A 91 -7.90 -11.78 -10.52
CA PRO A 91 -6.65 -12.15 -9.85
C PRO A 91 -6.05 -13.45 -10.41
N ASP A 92 -6.88 -14.32 -10.99
CA ASP A 92 -6.48 -15.64 -11.50
C ASP A 92 -6.13 -15.60 -13.00
N SER A 93 -6.20 -14.42 -13.65
CA SER A 93 -5.97 -14.28 -15.08
C SER A 93 -5.27 -12.96 -15.43
N SER A 94 -4.40 -13.01 -16.43
CA SER A 94 -3.79 -11.80 -17.00
C SER A 94 -4.78 -10.90 -17.76
N GLU A 95 -6.06 -11.26 -17.81
CA GLU A 95 -7.11 -10.51 -18.51
C GLU A 95 -8.03 -9.72 -17.57
N TYR A 96 -8.40 -8.52 -17.99
CA TYR A 96 -9.47 -7.75 -17.34
C TYR A 96 -10.82 -8.48 -17.51
N PHE A 97 -11.37 -9.01 -16.42
CA PHE A 97 -12.65 -9.74 -16.42
C PHE A 97 -13.85 -8.86 -16.79
N LEU A 98 -13.84 -7.59 -16.37
CA LEU A 98 -14.92 -6.64 -16.63
C LEU A 98 -14.45 -5.56 -17.60
N LYS A 99 -15.08 -5.53 -18.79
CA LYS A 99 -14.85 -4.52 -19.82
C LYS A 99 -16.14 -3.76 -20.13
N ASN A 100 -16.01 -2.47 -20.46
CA ASN A 100 -17.13 -1.66 -20.92
C ASN A 100 -17.50 -1.98 -22.39
N HIS A 101 -18.52 -1.31 -22.93
CA HIS A 101 -18.96 -1.51 -24.33
C HIS A 101 -17.89 -1.18 -25.39
N ASN A 102 -16.83 -0.46 -25.01
CA ASN A 102 -15.67 -0.13 -25.86
C ASN A 102 -14.50 -1.10 -25.65
N ASN A 103 -14.71 -2.23 -24.95
CA ASN A 103 -13.70 -3.23 -24.62
C ASN A 103 -12.56 -2.68 -23.72
N GLN A 104 -12.80 -1.59 -22.96
CA GLN A 104 -11.85 -1.03 -22.00
C GLN A 104 -12.12 -1.56 -20.59
N PRO A 105 -11.10 -1.67 -19.71
CA PRO A 105 -11.29 -2.09 -18.33
C PRO A 105 -12.33 -1.25 -17.58
N VAL A 106 -13.15 -1.88 -16.76
CA VAL A 106 -14.05 -1.17 -15.84
C VAL A 106 -13.24 -0.62 -14.67
N ILE A 107 -13.37 0.69 -14.45
CA ILE A 107 -12.75 1.40 -13.33
C ILE A 107 -13.85 1.86 -12.38
N LEU A 108 -13.78 1.42 -11.12
CA LEU A 108 -14.59 1.97 -10.05
C LEU A 108 -13.91 3.22 -9.52
N GLN A 109 -14.63 4.33 -9.49
CA GLN A 109 -14.06 5.62 -9.07
C GLN A 109 -14.95 6.30 -8.04
N LYS A 110 -14.31 6.84 -7.01
CA LYS A 110 -14.93 7.73 -6.03
C LYS A 110 -14.04 8.95 -5.83
N ARG A 111 -14.68 10.12 -5.80
CA ARG A 111 -14.02 11.40 -5.55
C ARG A 111 -14.72 12.14 -4.42
N TRP A 112 -13.94 12.71 -3.53
CA TRP A 112 -14.36 13.70 -2.54
C TRP A 112 -13.58 14.97 -2.86
N GLY A 113 -14.26 16.06 -3.21
CA GLY A 113 -13.64 17.24 -3.83
C GLY A 113 -12.32 17.66 -3.16
N PHE A 114 -11.27 17.86 -3.97
CA PHE A 114 -9.99 18.34 -3.49
C PHE A 114 -10.10 19.79 -3.05
N LYS A 115 -9.64 20.06 -1.82
CA LYS A 115 -9.42 21.40 -1.30
C LYS A 115 -7.91 21.63 -1.27
N SER A 116 -7.49 22.90 -1.24
CA SER A 116 -6.08 23.23 -0.97
C SER A 116 -5.72 22.65 0.40
N ALA A 117 -4.69 21.81 0.41
CA ALA A 117 -4.23 21.03 1.55
C ALA A 117 -2.73 21.27 1.75
N ASN A 118 -2.24 21.03 2.97
CA ASN A 118 -0.80 21.07 3.26
C ASN A 118 -0.08 19.88 2.63
N PHE A 119 -0.74 18.71 2.57
CA PHE A 119 -0.17 17.47 2.07
C PHE A 119 -1.11 16.80 1.06
N LEU A 120 -0.52 16.20 0.04
CA LEU A 120 -1.18 15.30 -0.91
C LEU A 120 -0.44 13.97 -0.86
N TYR A 121 -1.11 12.92 -0.41
CA TYR A 121 -0.58 11.57 -0.33
C TYR A 121 -1.14 10.76 -1.49
N GLU A 122 -0.29 10.29 -2.40
CA GLU A 122 -0.66 9.48 -3.55
C GLU A 122 0.01 8.11 -3.44
N LEU A 123 -0.78 7.05 -3.56
CA LEU A 123 -0.26 5.69 -3.51
C LEU A 123 -0.98 4.80 -4.53
N ASP A 124 -0.20 3.92 -5.14
CA ASP A 124 -0.67 2.79 -5.92
C ASP A 124 -0.52 1.52 -5.08
N CYS A 125 -1.50 0.61 -5.16
CA CYS A 125 -1.51 -0.65 -4.42
C CYS A 125 -2.42 -1.68 -5.10
N VAL A 126 -2.51 -2.89 -4.54
CA VAL A 126 -3.46 -3.91 -4.98
C VAL A 126 -4.66 -3.91 -4.03
N SER A 127 -5.86 -3.60 -4.50
CA SER A 127 -7.07 -3.70 -3.66
C SER A 127 -7.47 -5.17 -3.52
N GLU A 128 -7.72 -5.63 -2.30
CA GLU A 128 -8.27 -6.99 -2.07
C GLU A 128 -9.77 -7.06 -2.37
N TRP A 129 -10.51 -5.98 -2.12
CA TRP A 129 -11.94 -5.93 -2.39
C TRP A 129 -12.42 -4.52 -2.77
N PRO A 130 -12.92 -4.32 -3.99
CA PRO A 130 -12.92 -5.29 -5.09
C PRO A 130 -11.49 -5.55 -5.60
N PRO A 131 -11.18 -6.76 -6.11
CA PRO A 131 -9.85 -7.10 -6.61
C PRO A 131 -9.48 -6.21 -7.79
N GLY A 132 -8.31 -5.60 -7.72
CA GLY A 132 -7.86 -4.73 -8.80
C GLY A 132 -6.69 -3.82 -8.46
N ALA A 133 -6.16 -3.17 -9.48
CA ALA A 133 -5.12 -2.16 -9.32
C ALA A 133 -5.77 -0.90 -8.74
N CYS A 134 -5.28 -0.47 -7.59
CA CYS A 134 -5.86 0.59 -6.80
C CYS A 134 -4.93 1.81 -6.81
N TYR A 135 -5.51 2.97 -7.09
CA TYR A 135 -4.89 4.27 -6.89
C TYR A 135 -5.69 5.02 -5.84
N LEU A 136 -5.00 5.56 -4.84
CA LEU A 136 -5.58 6.40 -3.81
C LEU A 136 -4.79 7.70 -3.70
N ALA A 137 -5.51 8.82 -3.73
CA ALA A 137 -4.99 10.13 -3.41
C ALA A 137 -5.77 10.76 -2.25
N LEU A 138 -5.08 11.27 -1.24
CA LEU A 138 -5.67 11.93 -0.08
C LEU A 138 -5.07 13.33 0.12
N ALA A 139 -5.93 14.34 0.16
CA ALA A 139 -5.58 15.70 0.55
C ALA A 139 -5.80 15.86 2.06
N SER A 140 -4.77 16.27 2.79
CA SER A 140 -4.78 16.35 4.26
C SER A 140 -4.04 17.59 4.78
N ASN A 141 -4.50 18.11 5.92
CA ASN A 141 -3.79 19.14 6.69
C ASN A 141 -3.04 18.58 7.91
N GLY A 142 -3.24 17.30 8.23
CA GLY A 142 -2.73 16.62 9.40
C GLY A 142 -1.60 15.66 9.06
N LEU A 143 -1.14 14.96 10.11
CA LEU A 143 -0.04 14.00 10.02
C LEU A 143 -0.49 12.69 9.36
N ALA A 144 0.48 11.96 8.81
CA ALA A 144 0.34 10.58 8.35
C ALA A 144 1.24 9.67 9.18
N GLN A 145 0.72 8.52 9.61
CA GLN A 145 1.42 7.59 10.50
C GLN A 145 1.30 6.17 9.99
N LEU A 146 2.42 5.44 9.97
CA LEU A 146 2.49 4.02 9.67
C LEU A 146 2.73 3.23 10.96
N ASN A 147 1.91 2.22 11.21
CA ASN A 147 2.05 1.30 12.33
C ASN A 147 2.25 -0.13 11.83
N PHE A 148 3.24 -0.84 12.37
CA PHE A 148 3.56 -2.22 11.99
C PHE A 148 4.26 -2.96 13.13
N GLU A 149 4.36 -4.29 13.03
CA GLU A 149 5.14 -5.09 13.97
C GLU A 149 6.58 -5.24 13.47
N VAL A 150 7.57 -4.91 14.31
CA VAL A 150 9.00 -5.05 13.96
C VAL A 150 9.37 -6.51 13.65
N SER A 151 8.66 -7.48 14.24
CA SER A 151 8.87 -8.91 13.96
C SER A 151 8.54 -9.32 12.52
N ASP A 152 7.78 -8.50 11.80
CA ASP A 152 7.36 -8.77 10.43
C ASP A 152 8.31 -8.13 9.41
N CYS A 153 9.29 -7.35 9.89
CA CYS A 153 10.29 -6.71 9.04
C CYS A 153 11.36 -7.71 8.60
N ILE A 154 11.55 -7.81 7.29
CA ILE A 154 12.63 -8.58 6.68
C ILE A 154 13.37 -7.70 5.66
N PRO A 155 14.62 -8.04 5.31
CA PRO A 155 15.27 -7.41 4.17
C PRO A 155 14.45 -7.66 2.90
N ALA A 156 14.23 -6.62 2.09
CA ALA A 156 13.42 -6.71 0.87
C ALA A 156 13.97 -7.77 -0.11
N GLN A 157 15.28 -7.94 -0.16
CA GLN A 157 15.90 -9.00 -0.96
C GLN A 157 15.42 -10.41 -0.55
N GLN A 158 15.10 -10.66 0.73
CA GLN A 158 14.57 -11.95 1.17
C GLN A 158 13.18 -12.23 0.60
N PHE A 159 12.34 -11.20 0.50
CA PHE A 159 11.03 -11.28 -0.15
C PHE A 159 11.20 -11.60 -1.64
N VAL A 160 12.05 -10.84 -2.36
CA VAL A 160 12.31 -11.07 -3.79
C VAL A 160 12.80 -12.49 -4.08
N LEU A 161 13.64 -13.05 -3.20
CA LEU A 161 14.16 -14.41 -3.36
C LEU A 161 13.16 -15.50 -2.95
N ASN A 162 12.20 -15.20 -2.08
CA ASN A 162 11.26 -16.18 -1.52
C ASN A 162 9.84 -15.60 -1.37
N PRO A 163 9.21 -15.10 -2.45
CA PRO A 163 7.93 -14.38 -2.35
C PRO A 163 6.85 -15.28 -1.75
N ASN A 164 6.80 -16.55 -2.14
CA ASN A 164 5.84 -17.53 -1.62
C ASN A 164 5.92 -17.74 -0.10
N GLN A 165 7.03 -17.42 0.57
CA GLN A 165 7.12 -17.54 2.03
C GLN A 165 6.48 -16.33 2.72
N TYR A 166 6.67 -15.15 2.16
CA TYR A 166 6.42 -13.85 2.79
C TYR A 166 5.19 -13.11 2.24
N SER A 167 4.64 -13.58 1.12
CA SER A 167 3.33 -13.16 0.63
C SER A 167 2.21 -13.68 1.54
N GLN A 168 1.09 -12.97 1.51
CA GLN A 168 -0.13 -13.33 2.21
C GLN A 168 -0.68 -14.69 1.74
N ALA A 169 -1.37 -15.43 2.62
CA ALA A 169 -1.88 -16.76 2.33
C ALA A 169 -2.80 -16.85 1.09
N GLY A 170 -3.59 -15.80 0.80
CA GLY A 170 -4.41 -15.73 -0.42
C GLY A 170 -3.59 -15.82 -1.72
N TRP A 171 -2.34 -15.36 -1.71
CA TRP A 171 -1.41 -15.48 -2.84
C TRP A 171 -0.63 -16.81 -2.85
N LYS A 172 -0.65 -17.57 -1.75
CA LYS A 172 0.09 -18.85 -1.62
C LYS A 172 -0.66 -20.02 -2.26
N GLU A 173 -1.99 -19.95 -2.38
CA GLU A 173 -2.80 -21.04 -2.93
C GLU A 173 -2.74 -21.12 -4.48
N ASP A 174 -2.48 -20.02 -5.19
CA ASP A 174 -2.46 -20.00 -6.66
C ASP A 174 -1.21 -20.60 -7.32
N THR A 175 -0.07 -20.65 -6.61
CA THR A 175 1.16 -21.22 -7.20
C THR A 175 1.16 -22.75 -7.22
N GLN A 176 0.26 -23.41 -6.48
CA GLN A 176 0.10 -24.88 -6.53
C GLN A 176 -0.93 -25.35 -7.58
N ALA A 177 -1.73 -24.45 -8.15
CA ALA A 177 -2.73 -24.81 -9.17
C ALA A 177 -2.13 -24.98 -10.57
N HIS A 178 -0.96 -24.37 -10.85
CA HIS A 178 -0.30 -24.41 -12.17
C HIS A 178 0.87 -25.40 -12.27
N SER A 179 1.05 -26.27 -11.29
CA SER A 179 2.08 -27.32 -11.28
C SER A 179 1.54 -28.75 -11.35
N LYS A 180 0.35 -28.95 -11.96
CA LYS A 180 -0.19 -30.27 -12.32
C LYS A 180 -0.55 -30.37 -13.79
#